data_AF-A0AAV6DBM7-F1
#
_entry.id   AF-A0AAV6DBM7-F1
#
_cell.length_a   1.000
_cell.length_b   1.000
_cell.length_c   1.000
_cell.angle_alpha   90.00
_cell.angle_beta   90.00
_cell.angle_gamma   90.00
#
_symmetry.space_group_name_H-M   'P 1'
#
loop_
_entity.id
_entity.type
_entity.pdbx_description
1 polymer ?
#
loop_
_entity_poly.entity_id
_entity_poly.type
_entity_poly.pdbx_seq_one_letter_code
_entity_poly.pdbx_strand_id
1 'polypeptide(L)'
;MRPVLICPDDLLEHMVAAAAFPGERPLYLVPRASVKGRLGRHSDRTVAGKVTDVAFLREALRGGRGPVVVAAPAGQLGRVAAAVKDALPDAPVLVLRDDDRPMAGATVVPLSAFGEQIIQPAVDRAAQRVRADRLRAHFFDAERVLILMQDDPDPDAIASALALKTLLGRTRTSTAICTFGTITRPENVAMCKILEIEVEGISAGDVPQFDRVAMVDVQPSFLEERFEEVDLVIDHHPVEQPIRAGIKDVRPSYGATSTILVEYLRAADVKITQRLATALLYGIKSDTLGLERGGTRADLEAFSYLYLLANHNALRRIERPELSQEALDVLARGLARRRVLHGVFFSHLGRVATVDLIPQFADFGLQAEGVQWSVVSGLVGDEVHVSVRNVGYVKSAGDVTRAAFGDLGVGGGHRTMAKAIFPARRLAGSGGESACQDVIVERFLKALGVGHRPADGAPA
;
A
#
# COMPACT_ATOMS: atom_id res chain seq x y z
N MET A 1 30.48 -5.72 25.00
CA MET A 1 30.51 -4.60 25.99
C MET A 1 29.43 -4.94 26.99
N ARG A 2 29.74 -5.18 28.27
CA ARG A 2 28.80 -5.90 29.14
C ARG A 2 27.61 -5.04 29.61
N PRO A 3 26.36 -5.42 29.30
CA PRO A 3 25.18 -4.72 29.77
C PRO A 3 24.89 -5.01 31.26
N VAL A 4 24.26 -4.05 31.92
CA VAL A 4 23.89 -4.10 33.35
C VAL A 4 22.40 -3.88 33.47
N LEU A 5 21.72 -4.72 34.25
CA LEU A 5 20.32 -4.51 34.63
C LEU A 5 20.23 -4.26 36.14
N ILE A 6 19.69 -3.11 36.51
CA ILE A 6 19.30 -2.80 37.89
C ILE A 6 17.79 -3.00 37.98
N CYS A 7 17.32 -4.05 38.66
CA CYS A 7 15.90 -4.34 38.82
C CYS A 7 15.54 -4.68 40.28
N PRO A 8 14.31 -4.38 40.73
CA PRO A 8 13.87 -4.68 42.09
C PRO A 8 13.17 -6.04 42.19
N ASP A 9 12.77 -6.64 41.05
CA ASP A 9 11.97 -7.85 40.91
C ASP A 9 12.37 -8.69 39.68
N ASP A 10 11.72 -9.85 39.56
CA ASP A 10 11.91 -10.90 38.56
C ASP A 10 11.09 -10.69 37.27
N LEU A 11 9.98 -9.95 37.31
CA LEU A 11 9.17 -9.66 36.13
C LEU A 11 9.93 -8.79 35.12
N LEU A 12 10.62 -7.75 35.61
CA LEU A 12 11.44 -6.86 34.79
C LEU A 12 12.66 -7.58 34.18
N GLU A 13 13.12 -8.66 34.81
CA GLU A 13 14.17 -9.49 34.22
C GLU A 13 13.69 -10.19 32.94
N HIS A 14 12.52 -10.82 32.98
CA HIS A 14 11.94 -11.51 31.82
C HIS A 14 11.64 -10.54 30.66
N MET A 15 11.17 -9.33 30.98
CA MET A 15 10.79 -8.34 29.97
C MET A 15 12.01 -7.69 29.29
N VAL A 16 13.08 -7.43 30.02
CA VAL A 16 14.18 -6.57 29.56
C VAL A 16 15.41 -7.37 29.13
N ALA A 17 15.74 -8.47 29.81
CA ALA A 17 17.00 -9.18 29.57
C ALA A 17 17.05 -9.86 28.20
N ALA A 18 15.93 -10.43 27.74
CA ALA A 18 15.85 -11.10 26.43
C ALA A 18 15.78 -10.10 25.26
N ALA A 19 15.14 -8.94 25.46
CA ALA A 19 14.89 -7.96 24.41
C ALA A 19 16.04 -6.97 24.21
N ALA A 20 16.73 -6.55 25.29
CA ALA A 20 17.73 -5.50 25.22
C ALA A 20 19.11 -5.98 24.72
N PHE A 21 19.48 -7.24 24.95
CA PHE A 21 20.85 -7.74 24.70
C PHE A 21 20.89 -9.15 24.08
N PRO A 22 20.60 -9.29 22.77
CA PRO A 22 20.66 -10.58 22.10
C PRO A 22 22.09 -11.16 22.15
N GLY A 23 22.26 -12.33 22.78
CA GLY A 23 23.54 -13.06 22.82
C GLY A 23 24.52 -12.65 23.93
N GLU A 24 24.26 -11.60 24.72
CA GLU A 24 25.07 -11.23 25.89
C GLU A 24 24.27 -11.39 27.19
N ARG A 25 24.77 -12.19 28.16
CA ARG A 25 24.14 -12.30 29.50
C ARG A 25 24.47 -11.07 30.36
N PRO A 26 23.48 -10.27 30.78
CA PRO A 26 23.73 -9.06 31.57
C PRO A 26 24.18 -9.37 33.00
N LEU A 27 24.83 -8.39 33.65
CA LEU A 27 25.06 -8.40 35.09
C LEU A 27 23.83 -7.82 35.79
N TYR A 28 23.32 -8.54 36.79
CA TYR A 28 22.15 -8.11 37.55
C TYR A 28 22.57 -7.50 38.87
N LEU A 29 22.16 -6.26 39.12
CA LEU A 29 22.32 -5.59 40.40
C LEU A 29 20.96 -5.48 41.08
N VAL A 30 20.81 -6.13 42.23
CA VAL A 30 19.54 -6.18 42.95
C VAL A 30 19.67 -5.60 44.35
N PRO A 31 18.66 -4.87 44.83
CA PRO A 31 18.71 -4.23 46.14
C PRO A 31 18.58 -5.23 47.31
N ARG A 32 18.10 -6.47 47.07
CA ARG A 32 17.81 -7.46 48.12
C ARG A 32 18.37 -8.84 47.80
N ALA A 33 18.94 -9.50 48.80
CA ALA A 33 19.49 -10.86 48.68
C ALA A 33 18.43 -11.92 48.34
N SER A 34 17.18 -11.73 48.78
CA SER A 34 16.06 -12.62 48.45
C SER A 34 15.72 -12.62 46.95
N VAL A 35 15.88 -11.48 46.28
CA VAL A 35 15.69 -11.33 44.83
C VAL A 35 16.85 -12.00 44.07
N LYS A 36 18.08 -11.87 44.59
CA LYS A 36 19.25 -12.62 44.08
C LYS A 36 19.03 -14.13 44.12
N GLY A 37 18.40 -14.67 45.16
CA GLY A 37 18.11 -16.11 45.26
C GLY A 37 17.08 -16.61 44.24
N ARG A 38 16.16 -15.76 43.79
CA ARG A 38 15.18 -16.08 42.73
C ARG A 38 15.81 -15.97 41.34
N LEU A 39 16.50 -14.85 41.07
CA LEU A 39 17.18 -14.61 39.80
C LEU A 39 18.40 -15.51 39.58
N GLY A 40 19.08 -15.91 40.65
CA GLY A 40 20.22 -16.83 40.62
C GLY A 40 19.91 -18.22 40.07
N ARG A 41 18.61 -18.59 39.95
CA ARG A 41 18.18 -19.83 39.28
C ARG A 41 18.23 -19.74 37.76
N HIS A 42 18.22 -18.52 37.21
CA HIS A 42 18.17 -18.23 35.77
C HIS A 42 19.40 -17.44 35.28
N SER A 43 20.13 -16.79 36.19
CA SER A 43 21.35 -16.01 35.92
C SER A 43 22.43 -16.21 36.97
N ASP A 44 23.54 -16.82 36.57
CA ASP A 44 24.73 -17.05 37.40
C ASP A 44 25.44 -15.73 37.83
N ARG A 45 24.95 -14.57 37.37
CA ARG A 45 25.64 -13.27 37.46
C ARG A 45 24.79 -12.21 38.12
N THR A 46 24.35 -12.50 39.34
CA THR A 46 23.54 -11.59 40.17
C THR A 46 24.29 -11.14 41.42
N VAL A 47 24.42 -9.83 41.61
CA VAL A 47 25.07 -9.20 42.78
C VAL A 47 24.01 -8.43 43.55
N ALA A 48 23.93 -8.70 44.86
CA ALA A 48 23.02 -8.00 45.75
C ALA A 48 23.79 -6.91 46.50
N GLY A 49 23.23 -5.70 46.56
CA GLY A 49 23.83 -4.60 47.30
C GLY A 49 23.04 -3.30 47.14
N LYS A 50 23.52 -2.23 47.78
CA LYS A 50 22.82 -0.94 47.78
C LYS A 50 23.09 -0.22 46.45
N VAL A 51 22.15 -0.30 45.51
CA VAL A 51 22.25 0.28 44.16
C VAL A 51 22.27 1.82 44.10
N THR A 52 22.17 2.49 45.24
CA THR A 52 22.39 3.95 45.39
C THR A 52 23.78 4.30 45.93
N ASP A 53 24.61 3.30 46.25
CA ASP A 53 25.97 3.49 46.73
C ASP A 53 26.96 3.42 45.57
N VAL A 54 27.65 4.54 45.32
CA VAL A 54 28.63 4.69 44.24
C VAL A 54 29.83 3.75 44.41
N ALA A 55 30.27 3.46 45.63
CA ALA A 55 31.39 2.56 45.87
C ALA A 55 31.04 1.12 45.48
N PHE A 56 29.84 0.67 45.90
CA PHE A 56 29.28 -0.61 45.50
C PHE A 56 29.13 -0.72 43.97
N LEU A 57 28.57 0.31 43.32
CA LEU A 57 28.43 0.32 41.87
C LEU A 57 29.79 0.28 41.16
N ARG A 58 30.78 1.07 41.60
CA ARG A 58 32.13 1.03 41.03
C ARG A 58 32.77 -0.33 41.15
N GLU A 59 32.60 -1.01 42.28
CA GLU A 59 33.12 -2.36 42.50
C GLU A 59 32.39 -3.40 41.64
N ALA A 60 31.06 -3.42 41.70
CA ALA A 60 30.24 -4.39 40.97
C ALA A 60 30.37 -4.22 39.45
N LEU A 61 30.65 -3.00 38.98
CA LEU A 61 30.78 -2.65 37.57
C LEU A 61 32.23 -2.57 37.08
N ARG A 62 33.23 -3.00 37.87
CA ARG A 62 34.64 -3.02 37.45
C ARG A 62 34.80 -3.74 36.12
N GLY A 63 35.24 -3.01 35.09
CA GLY A 63 35.46 -3.53 33.73
C GLY A 63 34.21 -3.62 32.84
N GLY A 64 33.05 -3.14 33.29
CA GLY A 64 31.84 -3.00 32.47
C GLY A 64 31.84 -1.67 31.70
N ARG A 65 31.66 -1.73 30.38
CA ARG A 65 31.49 -0.55 29.49
C ARG A 65 30.22 -0.63 28.63
N GLY A 66 29.23 -1.41 29.06
CA GLY A 66 27.97 -1.55 28.34
C GLY A 66 26.87 -0.65 28.90
N PRO A 67 25.70 -0.62 28.23
CA PRO A 67 24.55 0.14 28.68
C PRO A 67 24.01 -0.37 30.03
N VAL A 68 23.57 0.57 30.88
CA VAL A 68 22.96 0.29 32.18
C VAL A 68 21.47 0.58 32.10
N VAL A 69 20.64 -0.45 32.28
CA VAL A 69 19.19 -0.30 32.35
C VAL A 69 18.77 -0.24 33.82
N VAL A 70 18.05 0.82 34.18
CA VAL A 70 17.59 1.10 35.54
C VAL A 70 16.07 0.98 35.58
N ALA A 71 15.60 -0.07 36.25
CA ALA A 71 14.23 -0.19 36.70
C ALA A 71 14.25 -0.12 38.23
N ALA A 72 13.81 0.99 38.80
CA ALA A 72 13.71 1.16 40.25
C ALA A 72 12.37 1.81 40.58
N PRO A 73 11.89 1.71 41.84
CA PRO A 73 10.70 2.43 42.26
C PRO A 73 10.83 3.94 41.96
N ALA A 74 9.74 4.60 41.59
CA ALA A 74 9.74 6.00 41.14
C ALA A 74 10.50 6.95 42.09
N GLY A 75 10.37 6.76 43.40
CA GLY A 75 11.06 7.57 44.42
C GLY A 75 12.57 7.33 44.55
N GLN A 76 13.13 6.30 43.89
CA GLN A 76 14.55 5.96 43.91
C GLN A 76 15.25 6.11 42.56
N LEU A 77 14.50 6.15 41.45
CA LEU A 77 15.04 6.25 40.09
C LEU A 77 16.11 7.33 39.92
N GLY A 78 15.82 8.56 40.32
CA GLY A 78 16.77 9.67 40.18
C GLY A 78 18.07 9.46 40.97
N ARG A 79 17.98 8.87 42.18
CA ARG A 79 19.15 8.59 43.01
C ARG A 79 19.99 7.46 42.43
N VAL A 80 19.35 6.42 41.91
CA VAL A 80 20.05 5.29 41.28
C VAL A 80 20.71 5.73 39.97
N ALA A 81 20.01 6.46 39.12
CA ALA A 81 20.56 6.99 37.87
C ALA A 81 21.76 7.92 38.12
N ALA A 82 21.66 8.82 39.10
CA ALA A 82 22.78 9.67 39.51
C ALA A 82 23.97 8.86 40.02
N ALA A 83 23.74 7.89 40.91
CA ALA A 83 24.81 7.03 41.42
C ALA A 83 25.48 6.20 40.32
N VAL A 84 24.72 5.72 39.33
CA VAL A 84 25.27 5.05 38.14
C VAL A 84 26.14 6.01 37.33
N LYS A 85 25.70 7.25 37.12
CA LYS A 85 26.47 8.25 36.36
C LYS A 85 27.76 8.65 37.08
N ASP A 86 27.75 8.76 38.41
CA ASP A 86 28.94 9.05 39.22
C ASP A 86 29.92 7.87 39.27
N ALA A 87 29.40 6.64 39.20
CA ALA A 87 30.21 5.42 39.13
C ALA A 87 30.80 5.20 37.73
N LEU A 88 30.02 5.51 36.69
CA LEU A 88 30.34 5.31 35.27
C LEU A 88 29.89 6.52 34.43
N PRO A 89 30.70 7.59 34.35
CA PRO A 89 30.33 8.81 33.64
C PRO A 89 30.02 8.61 32.16
N ASP A 90 30.69 7.66 31.51
CA ASP A 90 30.56 7.42 30.07
C ASP A 90 29.52 6.34 29.72
N ALA A 91 28.89 5.70 30.71
CA ALA A 91 27.92 4.64 30.44
C ALA A 91 26.63 5.21 29.83
N PRO A 92 26.08 4.60 28.76
CA PRO A 92 24.72 4.85 28.33
C PRO A 92 23.75 4.35 29.41
N VAL A 93 22.91 5.23 29.94
CA VAL A 93 21.92 4.87 30.97
C VAL A 93 20.53 4.89 30.36
N LEU A 94 19.80 3.79 30.44
CA LEU A 94 18.38 3.70 30.14
C LEU A 94 17.59 3.63 31.45
N VAL A 95 16.48 4.36 31.55
CA VAL A 95 15.61 4.37 32.73
C VAL A 95 14.19 3.98 32.34
N LEU A 96 13.69 2.91 32.97
CA LEU A 96 12.31 2.43 32.84
C LEU A 96 11.43 3.07 33.92
N ARG A 97 10.33 3.71 33.52
CA ARG A 97 9.42 4.41 34.46
C ARG A 97 8.03 4.64 33.86
N ASP A 98 7.08 5.13 34.65
CA ASP A 98 5.68 5.28 34.22
C ASP A 98 5.36 6.53 33.38
N ASP A 99 6.31 7.46 33.21
CA ASP A 99 6.12 8.70 32.45
C ASP A 99 7.26 8.97 31.46
N ASP A 100 7.06 9.91 30.55
CA ASP A 100 7.99 10.29 29.49
C ASP A 100 8.89 11.48 29.86
N ARG A 101 8.90 11.89 31.14
CA ARG A 101 9.63 13.09 31.57
C ARG A 101 11.14 12.90 31.35
N PRO A 102 11.81 13.80 30.61
CA PRO A 102 13.24 13.70 30.34
C PRO A 102 14.07 13.63 31.63
N MET A 103 15.17 12.88 31.59
CA MET A 103 16.14 12.79 32.68
C MET A 103 17.53 13.12 32.14
N ALA A 104 18.19 14.11 32.72
CA ALA A 104 19.52 14.51 32.29
C ALA A 104 20.51 13.33 32.40
N GLY A 105 21.25 13.06 31.31
CA GLY A 105 22.24 11.99 31.26
C GLY A 105 21.68 10.57 31.15
N ALA A 106 20.37 10.40 30.92
CA ALA A 106 19.73 9.11 30.72
C ALA A 106 18.65 9.13 29.61
N THR A 107 18.52 8.03 28.89
CA THR A 107 17.43 7.79 27.95
C THR A 107 16.24 7.21 28.72
N VAL A 108 15.09 7.89 28.67
CA VAL A 108 13.88 7.44 29.37
C VAL A 108 13.05 6.57 28.44
N VAL A 109 12.60 5.42 28.95
CA VAL A 109 11.68 4.51 28.27
C VAL A 109 10.43 4.36 29.13
N PRO A 110 9.29 4.95 28.73
CA PRO A 110 8.07 4.84 29.51
C PRO A 110 7.53 3.40 29.46
N LEU A 111 7.00 2.88 30.57
CA LEU A 111 6.39 1.55 30.61
C LEU A 111 5.16 1.47 29.70
N SER A 112 4.48 2.58 29.44
CA SER A 112 3.40 2.65 28.45
C SER A 112 3.87 2.27 27.05
N ALA A 113 5.13 2.51 26.69
CA ALA A 113 5.68 2.10 25.39
C ALA A 113 5.70 0.57 25.25
N PHE A 114 5.84 -0.19 26.33
CA PHE A 114 5.68 -1.65 26.26
C PHE A 114 4.24 -2.04 25.94
N GLY A 115 3.28 -1.35 26.56
CA GLY A 115 1.86 -1.48 26.23
C GLY A 115 1.59 -1.19 24.75
N GLU A 116 2.06 -0.04 24.26
CA GLU A 116 1.78 0.46 22.91
C GLU A 116 2.54 -0.28 21.80
N GLN A 117 3.78 -0.71 22.04
CA GLN A 117 4.65 -1.28 21.01
C GLN A 117 4.70 -2.80 21.03
N ILE A 118 4.37 -3.44 22.15
CA ILE A 118 4.45 -4.90 22.30
C ILE A 118 3.06 -5.50 22.54
N ILE A 119 2.34 -5.01 23.56
CA ILE A 119 1.06 -5.63 23.97
C ILE A 119 -0.05 -5.29 22.99
N GLN A 120 -0.23 -4.02 22.63
CA GLN A 120 -1.29 -3.59 21.73
C GLN A 120 -1.21 -4.29 20.36
N PRO A 121 -0.05 -4.36 19.68
CA PRO A 121 0.05 -5.12 18.43
C PRO A 121 -0.23 -6.61 18.60
N ALA A 122 0.11 -7.21 19.74
CA ALA A 122 -0.21 -8.61 20.03
C ALA A 122 -1.71 -8.83 20.24
N VAL A 123 -2.39 -7.90 20.94
CA VAL A 123 -3.86 -7.90 21.11
C VAL A 123 -4.55 -7.72 19.76
N ASP A 124 -4.11 -6.77 18.94
CA ASP A 124 -4.64 -6.54 17.60
C ASP A 124 -4.49 -7.80 16.75
N ARG A 125 -3.29 -8.40 16.74
CA ARG A 125 -3.04 -9.68 16.04
C ARG A 125 -3.94 -10.81 16.54
N ALA A 126 -4.17 -10.93 17.85
CA ALA A 126 -5.08 -11.93 18.40
C ALA A 126 -6.54 -11.69 17.96
N ALA A 127 -6.99 -10.43 17.93
CA ALA A 127 -8.31 -10.07 17.42
C ALA A 127 -8.47 -10.39 15.92
N GLN A 128 -7.45 -10.08 15.11
CA GLN A 128 -7.44 -10.41 13.69
C GLN A 128 -7.43 -11.93 13.45
N ARG A 129 -6.80 -12.72 14.33
CA ARG A 129 -6.84 -14.19 14.26
C ARG A 129 -8.25 -14.71 14.44
N VAL A 130 -9.00 -14.22 15.42
CA VAL A 130 -10.40 -14.63 15.63
C VAL A 130 -11.25 -14.34 14.40
N ARG A 131 -11.04 -13.18 13.74
CA ARG A 131 -11.73 -12.84 12.50
C ARG A 131 -11.34 -13.79 11.35
N ALA A 132 -10.05 -14.04 11.17
CA ALA A 132 -9.55 -14.96 10.16
C ALA A 132 -10.07 -16.40 10.35
N ASP A 133 -10.12 -16.88 11.59
CA ASP A 133 -10.65 -18.21 11.93
C ASP A 133 -12.17 -18.27 11.68
N ARG A 134 -12.91 -17.19 11.94
CA ARG A 134 -14.33 -17.08 11.56
C ARG A 134 -14.53 -17.16 10.05
N LEU A 135 -13.68 -16.50 9.25
CA LEU A 135 -13.73 -16.63 7.79
C LEU A 135 -13.49 -18.07 7.35
N ARG A 136 -12.42 -18.71 7.86
CA ARG A 136 -12.14 -20.12 7.54
C ARG A 136 -13.28 -21.04 7.89
N ALA A 137 -13.89 -20.86 9.07
CA ALA A 137 -15.03 -21.65 9.50
C ALA A 137 -16.25 -21.46 8.59
N HIS A 138 -16.54 -20.22 8.17
CA HIS A 138 -17.68 -19.91 7.29
C HIS A 138 -17.57 -20.56 5.91
N PHE A 139 -16.35 -20.75 5.40
CA PHE A 139 -16.08 -21.35 4.08
C PHE A 139 -15.58 -22.80 4.15
N PHE A 140 -15.63 -23.44 5.34
CA PHE A 140 -15.04 -24.77 5.55
C PHE A 140 -15.82 -25.88 4.83
N ASP A 141 -17.15 -25.80 4.84
CA ASP A 141 -18.07 -26.81 4.29
C ASP A 141 -18.38 -26.62 2.80
N ALA A 142 -18.00 -25.49 2.21
CA ALA A 142 -18.16 -25.22 0.79
C ALA A 142 -17.22 -26.09 -0.06
N GLU A 143 -17.73 -26.69 -1.13
CA GLU A 143 -16.91 -27.39 -2.13
C GLU A 143 -16.35 -26.40 -3.16
N ARG A 144 -17.20 -25.47 -3.61
CA ARG A 144 -16.88 -24.43 -4.60
C ARG A 144 -17.11 -23.04 -4.03
N VAL A 145 -16.03 -22.26 -3.96
CA VAL A 145 -16.07 -20.86 -3.52
C VAL A 145 -15.78 -19.94 -4.70
N LEU A 146 -16.61 -18.92 -4.88
CA LEU A 146 -16.36 -17.82 -5.82
C LEU A 146 -15.75 -16.64 -5.06
N ILE A 147 -14.60 -16.14 -5.50
CA ILE A 147 -14.08 -14.84 -5.09
C ILE A 147 -14.27 -13.88 -6.28
N LEU A 148 -15.16 -12.93 -6.11
CA LEU A 148 -15.54 -11.96 -7.13
C LEU A 148 -14.87 -10.60 -6.86
N MET A 149 -14.47 -9.94 -7.95
CA MET A 149 -13.88 -8.61 -7.96
C MET A 149 -14.67 -7.70 -8.93
N GLN A 150 -14.30 -6.42 -9.03
CA GLN A 150 -14.82 -5.50 -10.05
C GLN A 150 -14.53 -5.97 -11.49
N ASP A 151 -15.24 -5.41 -12.47
CA ASP A 151 -15.22 -5.81 -13.89
C ASP A 151 -13.83 -5.71 -14.55
N ASP A 152 -13.07 -4.67 -14.23
CA ASP A 152 -11.68 -4.50 -14.65
C ASP A 152 -10.83 -4.37 -13.37
N PRO A 153 -10.47 -5.50 -12.74
CA PRO A 153 -9.89 -5.50 -11.41
C PRO A 153 -8.50 -4.87 -11.42
N ASP A 154 -8.30 -3.96 -10.46
CA ASP A 154 -7.02 -3.33 -10.18
C ASP A 154 -6.06 -4.26 -9.40
N PRO A 155 -4.81 -3.83 -9.15
CA PRO A 155 -3.85 -4.64 -8.41
C PRO A 155 -4.31 -5.01 -6.99
N ASP A 156 -5.08 -4.16 -6.31
CA ASP A 156 -5.50 -4.42 -4.94
C ASP A 156 -6.57 -5.50 -4.87
N ALA A 157 -7.56 -5.44 -5.75
CA ALA A 157 -8.54 -6.50 -5.93
C ALA A 157 -7.89 -7.86 -6.26
N ILE A 158 -6.98 -7.89 -7.26
CA ILE A 158 -6.29 -9.12 -7.69
C ILE A 158 -5.46 -9.72 -6.55
N ALA A 159 -4.71 -8.87 -5.83
CA ALA A 159 -3.89 -9.30 -4.71
C ALA A 159 -4.74 -9.80 -3.54
N SER A 160 -5.81 -9.10 -3.21
CA SER A 160 -6.75 -9.43 -2.15
C SER A 160 -7.47 -10.75 -2.41
N ALA A 161 -7.85 -11.03 -3.66
CA ALA A 161 -8.46 -12.29 -4.04
C ALA A 161 -7.50 -13.47 -3.86
N LEU A 162 -6.24 -13.31 -4.31
CA LEU A 162 -5.20 -14.31 -4.11
C LEU A 162 -4.92 -14.54 -2.62
N ALA A 163 -4.91 -13.46 -1.83
CA ALA A 163 -4.69 -13.50 -0.40
C ALA A 163 -5.82 -14.21 0.34
N LEU A 164 -7.08 -13.91 0.02
CA LEU A 164 -8.25 -14.58 0.60
C LEU A 164 -8.24 -16.08 0.27
N LYS A 165 -8.00 -16.43 -1.00
CA LYS A 165 -7.85 -17.83 -1.43
C LYS A 165 -6.77 -18.56 -0.62
N THR A 166 -5.63 -17.89 -0.39
CA THR A 166 -4.52 -18.43 0.41
C THR A 166 -4.91 -18.56 1.89
N LEU A 167 -5.60 -17.57 2.45
CA LEU A 167 -6.07 -17.57 3.83
C LEU A 167 -7.00 -18.75 4.11
N LEU A 168 -7.93 -19.03 3.18
CA LEU A 168 -8.85 -20.15 3.25
C LEU A 168 -8.16 -21.51 3.05
N GLY A 169 -6.89 -21.55 2.63
CA GLY A 169 -6.13 -22.78 2.40
C GLY A 169 -6.65 -23.60 1.21
N ARG A 170 -7.29 -22.93 0.24
CA ARG A 170 -8.03 -23.59 -0.85
C ARG A 170 -7.21 -23.66 -2.14
N THR A 171 -7.52 -24.65 -2.96
CA THR A 171 -6.89 -24.86 -4.27
C THR A 171 -7.67 -24.17 -5.40
N ARG A 172 -7.16 -24.25 -6.62
CA ARG A 172 -7.82 -23.70 -7.82
C ARG A 172 -9.19 -24.33 -8.10
N THR A 173 -9.31 -25.65 -7.99
CA THR A 173 -10.56 -26.35 -8.28
C THR A 173 -11.65 -26.04 -7.26
N SER A 174 -11.26 -25.76 -6.01
CA SER A 174 -12.18 -25.46 -4.92
C SER A 174 -12.50 -23.97 -4.76
N THR A 175 -11.74 -23.08 -5.42
CA THR A 175 -11.89 -21.61 -5.33
C THR A 175 -11.48 -20.92 -6.61
N ALA A 176 -12.47 -20.35 -7.31
CA ALA A 176 -12.26 -19.54 -8.50
C ALA A 176 -12.12 -18.06 -8.12
N ILE A 177 -11.22 -17.34 -8.80
CA ILE A 177 -11.09 -15.89 -8.71
C ILE A 177 -11.65 -15.36 -10.02
N CYS A 178 -12.73 -14.58 -9.96
CA CYS A 178 -13.46 -14.19 -11.16
C CYS A 178 -13.80 -12.70 -11.21
N THR A 179 -14.12 -12.26 -12.41
CA THR A 179 -14.71 -10.95 -12.71
C THR A 179 -15.76 -11.12 -13.82
N PHE A 180 -16.80 -10.26 -13.85
CA PHE A 180 -17.76 -10.23 -14.95
C PHE A 180 -17.21 -9.56 -16.22
N GLY A 181 -16.16 -8.75 -16.07
CA GLY A 181 -15.49 -8.07 -17.17
C GLY A 181 -14.19 -8.75 -17.61
N THR A 182 -13.21 -7.92 -17.93
CA THR A 182 -11.89 -8.34 -18.42
C THR A 182 -10.82 -7.41 -17.86
N ILE A 183 -9.65 -7.97 -17.54
CA ILE A 183 -8.48 -7.19 -17.14
C ILE A 183 -7.92 -6.47 -18.38
N THR A 184 -8.06 -5.14 -18.42
CA THR A 184 -7.64 -4.37 -19.60
C THR A 184 -6.31 -3.65 -19.40
N ARG A 185 -6.05 -3.16 -18.18
CA ARG A 185 -4.85 -2.36 -17.88
C ARG A 185 -3.56 -3.17 -18.06
N PRO A 186 -2.56 -2.66 -18.83
CA PRO A 186 -1.34 -3.41 -19.12
C PRO A 186 -0.58 -3.88 -17.89
N GLU A 187 -0.51 -3.06 -16.85
CA GLU A 187 0.13 -3.39 -15.58
C GLU A 187 -0.59 -4.52 -14.82
N ASN A 188 -1.92 -4.58 -14.88
CA ASN A 188 -2.73 -5.62 -14.23
C ASN A 188 -2.62 -6.94 -15.00
N VAL A 189 -2.63 -6.87 -16.34
CA VAL A 189 -2.34 -8.02 -17.21
C VAL A 189 -0.93 -8.55 -16.94
N ALA A 190 0.06 -7.66 -16.82
CA ALA A 190 1.43 -8.02 -16.48
C ALA A 190 1.53 -8.65 -15.08
N MET A 191 0.80 -8.12 -14.09
CA MET A 191 0.71 -8.71 -12.75
C MET A 191 0.19 -10.14 -12.79
N CYS A 192 -0.96 -10.39 -13.44
CA CYS A 192 -1.52 -11.72 -13.58
C CYS A 192 -0.57 -12.68 -14.30
N LYS A 193 0.07 -12.23 -15.39
CA LYS A 193 1.01 -13.05 -16.17
C LYS A 193 2.30 -13.37 -15.40
N ILE A 194 2.93 -12.37 -14.78
CA ILE A 194 4.23 -12.52 -14.10
C ILE A 194 4.08 -13.29 -12.79
N LEU A 195 2.96 -13.10 -12.09
CA LEU A 195 2.68 -13.77 -10.81
C LEU A 195 1.82 -15.03 -10.97
N GLU A 196 1.49 -15.43 -12.19
CA GLU A 196 0.68 -16.61 -12.52
C GLU A 196 -0.63 -16.62 -11.70
N ILE A 197 -1.35 -15.50 -11.74
CA ILE A 197 -2.65 -15.33 -11.08
C ILE A 197 -3.72 -15.51 -12.15
N GLU A 198 -4.39 -16.65 -12.11
CA GLU A 198 -5.54 -16.93 -12.98
C GLU A 198 -6.77 -16.19 -12.45
N VAL A 199 -7.28 -15.28 -13.27
CA VAL A 199 -8.54 -14.59 -13.10
C VAL A 199 -9.45 -15.02 -14.25
N GLU A 200 -10.61 -15.57 -13.92
CA GLU A 200 -11.54 -16.14 -14.90
C GLU A 200 -12.70 -15.16 -15.17
N GLY A 201 -13.06 -15.01 -16.44
CA GLY A 201 -14.30 -14.33 -16.82
C GLY A 201 -15.49 -15.23 -16.51
N ILE A 202 -16.54 -14.67 -15.91
CA ILE A 202 -17.75 -15.41 -15.54
C ILE A 202 -19.00 -14.64 -15.99
N SER A 203 -20.13 -15.33 -16.16
CA SER A 203 -21.43 -14.68 -16.36
C SER A 203 -22.29 -14.76 -15.10
N ALA A 204 -23.27 -13.87 -14.96
CA ALA A 204 -24.22 -13.91 -13.85
C ALA A 204 -24.91 -15.28 -13.68
N GLY A 205 -25.12 -16.01 -14.79
CA GLY A 205 -25.74 -17.34 -14.80
C GLY A 205 -24.87 -18.46 -14.21
N ASP A 206 -23.57 -18.23 -14.05
CA ASP A 206 -22.63 -19.22 -13.51
C ASP A 206 -22.49 -19.12 -11.98
N VAL A 207 -22.83 -17.96 -11.39
CA VAL A 207 -22.75 -17.71 -9.94
C VAL A 207 -23.46 -18.79 -9.10
N PRO A 208 -24.68 -19.27 -9.47
CA PRO A 208 -25.38 -20.31 -8.71
C PRO A 208 -24.65 -21.67 -8.65
N GLN A 209 -23.57 -21.86 -9.42
CA GLN A 209 -22.77 -23.10 -9.38
C GLN A 209 -21.77 -23.13 -8.21
N PHE A 210 -21.67 -22.06 -7.43
CA PHE A 210 -20.78 -21.94 -6.28
C PHE A 210 -21.59 -21.97 -4.99
N ASP A 211 -21.07 -22.65 -3.97
CA ASP A 211 -21.74 -22.81 -2.68
C ASP A 211 -21.65 -21.52 -1.85
N ARG A 212 -20.58 -20.74 -2.07
CA ARG A 212 -20.30 -19.51 -1.35
C ARG A 212 -19.71 -18.43 -2.25
N VAL A 213 -20.12 -17.19 -2.04
CA VAL A 213 -19.64 -16.02 -2.79
C VAL A 213 -18.97 -15.01 -1.85
N ALA A 214 -17.69 -14.77 -2.06
CA ALA A 214 -16.94 -13.70 -1.43
C ALA A 214 -16.67 -12.58 -2.44
N MET A 215 -16.75 -11.33 -1.98
CA MET A 215 -16.33 -10.16 -2.72
C MET A 215 -15.16 -9.50 -2.01
N VAL A 216 -14.13 -9.15 -2.77
CA VAL A 216 -12.94 -8.46 -2.26
C VAL A 216 -12.69 -7.21 -3.07
N ASP A 217 -12.43 -6.11 -2.37
CA ASP A 217 -12.19 -4.80 -2.97
C ASP A 217 -13.32 -4.31 -3.89
N VAL A 218 -14.52 -4.85 -3.65
CA VAL A 218 -15.75 -4.49 -4.34
C VAL A 218 -16.93 -4.76 -3.41
N GLN A 219 -17.96 -3.93 -3.50
CA GLN A 219 -19.23 -4.13 -2.81
C GLN A 219 -20.32 -4.46 -3.84
N PRO A 220 -21.37 -5.22 -3.47
CA PRO A 220 -22.44 -5.60 -4.40
C PRO A 220 -23.06 -4.43 -5.19
N SER A 221 -23.12 -3.23 -4.59
CA SER A 221 -23.70 -2.03 -5.22
C SER A 221 -22.91 -1.47 -6.40
N PHE A 222 -21.66 -1.89 -6.59
CA PHE A 222 -20.81 -1.45 -7.70
C PHE A 222 -20.86 -2.36 -8.92
N LEU A 223 -21.56 -3.50 -8.82
CA LEU A 223 -21.76 -4.44 -9.92
C LEU A 223 -23.12 -4.17 -10.58
N GLU A 224 -23.23 -4.41 -11.89
CA GLU A 224 -24.51 -4.29 -12.59
C GLU A 224 -25.47 -5.43 -12.18
N GLU A 225 -24.89 -6.59 -11.88
CA GLU A 225 -25.57 -7.78 -11.39
C GLU A 225 -26.11 -7.56 -9.98
N ARG A 226 -27.34 -8.04 -9.75
CA ARG A 226 -27.99 -7.94 -8.44
C ARG A 226 -27.70 -9.17 -7.59
N PHE A 227 -27.23 -8.92 -6.39
CA PHE A 227 -27.05 -9.93 -5.34
C PHE A 227 -28.02 -9.66 -4.19
N GLU A 228 -28.81 -10.66 -3.79
CA GLU A 228 -29.71 -10.52 -2.64
C GLU A 228 -28.94 -10.52 -1.32
N GLU A 229 -27.98 -11.43 -1.19
CA GLU A 229 -27.03 -11.58 -0.09
C GLU A 229 -25.77 -12.31 -0.61
N VAL A 230 -24.61 -11.96 -0.07
CA VAL A 230 -23.33 -12.65 -0.33
C VAL A 230 -22.72 -13.18 0.97
N ASP A 231 -21.79 -14.12 0.92
CA ASP A 231 -21.21 -14.70 2.14
C ASP A 231 -20.21 -13.78 2.82
N LEU A 232 -19.40 -13.07 2.03
CA LEU A 232 -18.31 -12.24 2.53
C LEU A 232 -18.13 -10.99 1.68
N VAL A 233 -17.95 -9.85 2.34
CA VAL A 233 -17.39 -8.63 1.73
C VAL A 233 -16.19 -8.17 2.56
N ILE A 234 -15.02 -8.05 1.93
CA ILE A 234 -13.85 -7.37 2.50
C ILE A 234 -13.47 -6.22 1.57
N ASP A 235 -13.47 -5.00 2.09
CA ASP A 235 -13.24 -3.82 1.28
C ASP A 235 -12.67 -2.66 2.13
N HIS A 236 -11.96 -1.73 1.51
CA HIS A 236 -11.49 -0.50 2.12
C HIS A 236 -12.19 0.75 1.60
N HIS A 237 -13.11 0.63 0.63
CA HIS A 237 -13.87 1.78 0.14
C HIS A 237 -15.00 2.20 1.10
N PRO A 238 -15.42 3.48 1.09
CA PRO A 238 -16.62 3.91 1.81
C PRO A 238 -17.86 3.11 1.41
N VAL A 239 -18.76 2.88 2.37
CA VAL A 239 -20.05 2.22 2.11
C VAL A 239 -21.07 3.27 1.69
N GLU A 240 -21.44 3.29 0.41
CA GLU A 240 -22.45 4.20 -0.13
C GLU A 240 -23.88 3.63 -0.04
N GLN A 241 -24.00 2.30 -0.10
CA GLN A 241 -25.28 1.58 -0.03
C GLN A 241 -25.22 0.45 0.99
N PRO A 242 -26.35 0.05 1.60
CA PRO A 242 -26.37 -1.06 2.55
C PRO A 242 -25.86 -2.37 1.93
N ILE A 243 -24.80 -2.94 2.50
CA ILE A 243 -24.26 -4.24 2.12
C ILE A 243 -25.01 -5.35 2.86
N ARG A 244 -25.62 -6.29 2.11
CA ARG A 244 -26.19 -7.53 2.63
C ARG A 244 -25.16 -8.66 2.49
N ALA A 245 -24.52 -9.02 3.59
CA ALA A 245 -23.54 -10.10 3.62
C ALA A 245 -23.51 -10.84 4.96
N GLY A 246 -23.27 -12.15 4.92
CA GLY A 246 -23.13 -12.99 6.12
C GLY A 246 -21.94 -12.57 7.01
N ILE A 247 -20.83 -12.17 6.38
CA ILE A 247 -19.69 -11.53 7.03
C ILE A 247 -19.31 -10.27 6.26
N LYS A 248 -19.10 -9.18 6.98
CA LYS A 248 -18.70 -7.89 6.42
C LYS A 248 -17.52 -7.31 7.21
N ASP A 249 -16.43 -7.02 6.53
CA ASP A 249 -15.29 -6.26 7.07
C ASP A 249 -14.91 -5.15 6.10
N VAL A 250 -15.50 -3.97 6.32
CA VAL A 250 -15.22 -2.78 5.50
C VAL A 250 -14.50 -1.76 6.35
N ARG A 251 -13.31 -1.32 5.92
CA ARG A 251 -12.44 -0.42 6.68
C ARG A 251 -12.06 0.82 5.87
N PRO A 252 -12.96 1.83 5.77
CA PRO A 252 -12.72 3.05 4.98
C PRO A 252 -11.50 3.89 5.37
N SER A 253 -10.95 3.64 6.56
CA SER A 253 -9.72 4.30 7.00
C SER A 253 -8.46 3.67 6.43
N TYR A 254 -8.51 2.43 5.91
CA TYR A 254 -7.34 1.71 5.40
C TYR A 254 -7.02 2.17 3.97
N GLY A 255 -5.74 2.17 3.63
CA GLY A 255 -5.26 2.57 2.31
C GLY A 255 -5.52 1.55 1.22
N ALA A 256 -5.71 0.27 1.57
CA ALA A 256 -5.97 -0.82 0.63
C ALA A 256 -6.66 -2.01 1.32
N THR A 257 -7.48 -2.77 0.58
CA THR A 257 -8.01 -4.08 0.96
C THR A 257 -6.89 -5.10 1.18
N SER A 258 -5.79 -5.04 0.42
CA SER A 258 -4.61 -5.88 0.66
C SER A 258 -4.04 -5.73 2.07
N THR A 259 -4.08 -4.54 2.66
CA THR A 259 -3.62 -4.32 4.04
C THR A 259 -4.43 -5.14 5.04
N ILE A 260 -5.75 -5.20 4.86
CA ILE A 260 -6.65 -6.01 5.71
C ILE A 260 -6.28 -7.50 5.59
N LEU A 261 -6.04 -7.96 4.37
CA LEU A 261 -5.71 -9.36 4.11
C LEU A 261 -4.32 -9.75 4.63
N VAL A 262 -3.36 -8.83 4.63
CA VAL A 262 -2.04 -9.02 5.26
C VAL A 262 -2.19 -9.23 6.76
N GLU A 263 -3.00 -8.42 7.43
CA GLU A 263 -3.30 -8.61 8.85
C GLU A 263 -3.87 -9.99 9.12
N TYR A 264 -4.82 -10.47 8.33
CA TYR A 264 -5.39 -11.81 8.47
C TYR A 264 -4.38 -12.92 8.25
N LEU A 265 -3.58 -12.85 7.17
CA LEU A 265 -2.56 -13.85 6.88
C LEU A 265 -1.52 -13.94 8.01
N ARG A 266 -1.04 -12.79 8.50
CA ARG A 266 -0.07 -12.74 9.61
C ARG A 266 -0.69 -13.19 10.91
N ALA A 267 -1.93 -12.78 11.18
CA ALA A 267 -2.63 -13.16 12.40
C ALA A 267 -2.87 -14.66 12.46
N ALA A 268 -3.20 -15.30 11.34
CA ALA A 268 -3.46 -16.71 11.19
C ALA A 268 -2.21 -17.59 10.94
N ASP A 269 -1.01 -17.01 11.03
CA ASP A 269 0.29 -17.66 10.75
C ASP A 269 0.35 -18.36 9.38
N VAL A 270 -0.33 -17.78 8.38
CA VAL A 270 -0.26 -18.27 7.00
C VAL A 270 1.07 -17.87 6.39
N LYS A 271 1.77 -18.82 5.77
CA LYS A 271 3.00 -18.55 5.04
C LYS A 271 2.72 -17.66 3.83
N ILE A 272 3.18 -16.41 3.89
CA ILE A 272 3.16 -15.49 2.76
C ILE A 272 4.35 -15.83 1.87
N THR A 273 4.07 -16.43 0.70
CA THR A 273 5.10 -16.74 -0.31
C THR A 273 5.61 -15.46 -0.97
N GLN A 274 6.80 -15.49 -1.58
CA GLN A 274 7.31 -14.33 -2.34
C GLN A 274 6.34 -13.87 -3.44
N ARG A 275 5.63 -14.81 -4.09
CA ARG A 275 4.60 -14.52 -5.10
C ARG A 275 3.44 -13.72 -4.51
N LEU A 276 2.86 -14.19 -3.41
CA LEU A 276 1.78 -13.50 -2.70
C LEU A 276 2.25 -12.16 -2.11
N ALA A 277 3.47 -12.11 -1.56
CA ALA A 277 4.06 -10.89 -1.05
C ALA A 277 4.21 -9.82 -2.14
N THR A 278 4.63 -10.23 -3.34
CA THR A 278 4.77 -9.33 -4.49
C THR A 278 3.41 -8.79 -4.93
N ALA A 279 2.38 -9.64 -4.98
CA ALA A 279 1.02 -9.22 -5.32
C ALA A 279 0.48 -8.20 -4.30
N LEU A 280 0.50 -8.56 -3.00
CA LEU A 280 0.02 -7.71 -1.91
C LEU A 280 0.78 -6.39 -1.81
N LEU A 281 2.11 -6.41 -1.99
CA LEU A 281 2.91 -5.18 -1.99
C LEU A 281 2.50 -4.26 -3.13
N TYR A 282 2.24 -4.82 -4.32
CA TYR A 282 1.81 -4.03 -5.46
C TYR A 282 0.40 -3.47 -5.29
N GLY A 283 -0.54 -4.27 -4.73
CA GLY A 283 -1.89 -3.81 -4.37
C GLY A 283 -1.86 -2.59 -3.44
N ILE A 284 -1.17 -2.70 -2.30
CA ILE A 284 -1.01 -1.59 -1.36
C ILE A 284 -0.34 -0.39 -2.05
N LYS A 285 0.72 -0.63 -2.85
CA LYS A 285 1.44 0.45 -3.53
C LYS A 285 0.55 1.18 -4.54
N SER A 286 -0.29 0.47 -5.29
CA SER A 286 -1.19 1.03 -6.30
C SER A 286 -2.18 2.01 -5.66
N ASP A 287 -2.91 1.57 -4.63
CA ASP A 287 -4.04 2.33 -4.10
C ASP A 287 -3.62 3.48 -3.19
N THR A 288 -2.49 3.30 -2.51
CA THR A 288 -1.91 4.35 -1.66
C THR A 288 -0.99 5.30 -2.41
N LEU A 289 -0.78 5.10 -3.72
CA LEU A 289 0.24 5.80 -4.52
C LEU A 289 1.62 5.73 -3.87
N GLY A 290 2.04 4.55 -3.44
CA GLY A 290 3.29 4.35 -2.71
C GLY A 290 3.33 5.04 -1.35
N LEU A 291 2.21 5.03 -0.63
CA LEU A 291 1.98 5.69 0.66
C LEU A 291 1.98 7.24 0.61
N GLU A 292 1.96 7.84 -0.58
CA GLU A 292 1.80 9.29 -0.74
C GLU A 292 0.36 9.76 -0.41
N ARG A 293 -0.62 8.86 -0.48
CA ARG A 293 -2.04 9.14 -0.24
C ARG A 293 -2.62 8.19 0.80
N GLY A 294 -3.24 8.75 1.85
CA GLY A 294 -4.21 8.02 2.69
C GLY A 294 -3.68 6.83 3.49
N GLY A 295 -2.36 6.69 3.67
CA GLY A 295 -1.77 5.56 4.40
C GLY A 295 -1.97 5.64 5.90
N THR A 296 -2.40 4.53 6.51
CA THR A 296 -2.42 4.33 7.97
C THR A 296 -1.14 3.66 8.46
N ARG A 297 -1.01 3.55 9.80
CA ARG A 297 0.03 2.72 10.40
C ARG A 297 -0.05 1.26 9.94
N ALA A 298 -1.27 0.72 9.75
CA ALA A 298 -1.45 -0.63 9.26
C ALA A 298 -0.88 -0.80 7.83
N ASP A 299 -1.12 0.18 6.95
CA ASP A 299 -0.59 0.18 5.58
C ASP A 299 0.95 0.22 5.59
N LEU A 300 1.55 1.08 6.43
CA LEU A 300 3.01 1.16 6.56
C LEU A 300 3.63 -0.14 7.10
N GLU A 301 3.02 -0.74 8.11
CA GLU A 301 3.49 -2.00 8.69
C GLU A 301 3.33 -3.17 7.71
N ALA A 302 2.20 -3.26 7.00
CA ALA A 302 2.00 -4.25 5.95
C ALA A 302 2.99 -4.06 4.80
N PHE A 303 3.15 -2.82 4.31
CA PHE A 303 4.08 -2.48 3.24
C PHE A 303 5.51 -2.85 3.61
N SER A 304 6.00 -2.43 4.77
CA SER A 304 7.38 -2.72 5.22
C SER A 304 7.63 -4.23 5.40
N TYR A 305 6.66 -4.96 5.95
CA TYR A 305 6.74 -6.42 6.10
C TYR A 305 6.82 -7.12 4.74
N LEU A 306 5.97 -6.75 3.79
CA LEU A 306 5.91 -7.35 2.46
C LEU A 306 7.10 -6.95 1.59
N TYR A 307 7.60 -5.73 1.75
CA TYR A 307 8.76 -5.21 1.02
C TYR A 307 9.95 -6.16 1.11
N LEU A 308 10.25 -6.66 2.32
CA LEU A 308 11.37 -7.58 2.54
C LEU A 308 11.17 -8.97 1.94
N LEU A 309 9.93 -9.36 1.60
CA LEU A 309 9.58 -10.67 1.09
C LEU A 309 9.37 -10.68 -0.43
N ALA A 310 8.97 -9.55 -0.99
CA ALA A 310 8.56 -9.41 -2.38
C ALA A 310 9.72 -9.59 -3.37
N ASN A 311 9.38 -10.01 -4.59
CA ASN A 311 10.31 -10.02 -5.71
C ASN A 311 10.30 -8.65 -6.40
N HIS A 312 11.25 -7.78 -6.04
CA HIS A 312 11.33 -6.44 -6.63
C HIS A 312 11.66 -6.44 -8.14
N ASN A 313 12.25 -7.50 -8.69
CA ASN A 313 12.46 -7.61 -10.13
C ASN A 313 11.13 -7.85 -10.85
N ALA A 314 10.28 -8.73 -10.32
CA ALA A 314 8.94 -8.94 -10.83
C ALA A 314 8.11 -7.65 -10.72
N LEU A 315 8.14 -7.00 -9.55
CA LEU A 315 7.43 -5.74 -9.32
C LEU A 315 7.81 -4.65 -10.36
N ARG A 316 9.10 -4.47 -10.64
CA ARG A 316 9.56 -3.51 -11.66
C ARG A 316 9.04 -3.81 -13.07
N ARG A 317 8.85 -5.09 -13.42
CA ARG A 317 8.30 -5.50 -14.72
C ARG A 317 6.78 -5.33 -14.78
N ILE A 318 6.10 -5.50 -13.65
CA ILE A 318 4.66 -5.24 -13.52
C ILE A 318 4.39 -3.73 -13.68
N GLU A 319 5.15 -2.89 -12.97
CA GLU A 319 5.05 -1.42 -13.04
C GLU A 319 5.48 -0.82 -14.39
N ARG A 320 6.18 -1.61 -15.21
CA ARG A 320 6.68 -1.21 -16.53
C ARG A 320 6.33 -2.30 -17.53
N PRO A 321 5.04 -2.46 -17.85
CA PRO A 321 4.57 -3.54 -18.70
C PRO A 321 5.26 -3.46 -20.07
N GLU A 322 5.55 -4.63 -20.63
CA GLU A 322 6.19 -4.76 -21.94
C GLU A 322 5.26 -4.20 -23.03
N LEU A 323 5.81 -3.35 -23.89
CA LEU A 323 5.08 -2.82 -25.06
C LEU A 323 5.24 -3.78 -26.23
N SER A 324 4.15 -4.06 -26.95
CA SER A 324 4.21 -4.79 -28.22
C SER A 324 4.92 -3.96 -29.30
N GLN A 325 5.42 -4.61 -30.35
CA GLN A 325 6.01 -3.90 -31.50
C GLN A 325 5.01 -2.93 -32.12
N GLU A 326 3.74 -3.34 -32.24
CA GLU A 326 2.67 -2.47 -32.71
C GLU A 326 2.47 -1.24 -31.81
N ALA A 327 2.51 -1.41 -30.49
CA ALA A 327 2.44 -0.30 -29.55
C ALA A 327 3.64 0.65 -29.73
N LEU A 328 4.85 0.11 -29.88
CA LEU A 328 6.04 0.93 -30.16
C LEU A 328 5.90 1.72 -31.46
N ASP A 329 5.36 1.11 -32.52
CA ASP A 329 5.10 1.80 -33.78
C ASP A 329 4.06 2.94 -33.62
N VAL A 330 3.02 2.72 -32.82
CA VAL A 330 2.04 3.76 -32.47
C VAL A 330 2.72 4.93 -31.75
N LEU A 331 3.54 4.65 -30.73
CA LEU A 331 4.25 5.68 -29.97
C LEU A 331 5.26 6.43 -30.84
N ALA A 332 5.99 5.73 -31.72
CA ALA A 332 6.92 6.33 -32.66
C ALA A 332 6.21 7.31 -33.61
N ARG A 333 5.05 6.91 -34.16
CA ARG A 333 4.22 7.81 -34.99
C ARG A 333 3.73 9.02 -34.20
N GLY A 334 3.24 8.81 -32.98
CA GLY A 334 2.80 9.88 -32.10
C GLY A 334 3.91 10.90 -31.81
N LEU A 335 5.11 10.42 -31.49
CA LEU A 335 6.27 11.27 -31.21
C LEU A 335 6.73 12.05 -32.43
N ALA A 336 6.72 11.43 -33.61
CA ALA A 336 7.07 12.08 -34.88
C ALA A 336 6.09 13.20 -35.23
N ARG A 337 4.81 13.07 -34.86
CA ARG A 337 3.73 14.03 -35.15
C ARG A 337 3.38 14.97 -34.00
N ARG A 338 4.17 14.95 -32.93
CA ARG A 338 3.93 15.80 -31.77
C ARG A 338 3.97 17.28 -32.14
N ARG A 339 3.16 18.08 -31.46
CA ARG A 339 3.21 19.56 -31.53
C ARG A 339 3.23 20.11 -30.12
N VAL A 340 4.20 20.99 -29.83
CA VAL A 340 4.23 21.71 -28.55
C VAL A 340 3.85 23.15 -28.85
N LEU A 341 2.68 23.58 -28.37
CA LEU A 341 2.14 24.92 -28.61
C LEU A 341 1.67 25.49 -27.28
N HIS A 342 2.14 26.68 -26.94
CA HIS A 342 1.71 27.40 -25.72
C HIS A 342 1.79 26.57 -24.43
N GLY A 343 2.85 25.77 -24.28
CA GLY A 343 3.02 24.88 -23.11
C GLY A 343 2.08 23.67 -23.11
N VAL A 344 1.48 23.33 -24.26
CA VAL A 344 0.63 22.14 -24.44
C VAL A 344 1.28 21.18 -25.43
N PHE A 345 1.53 19.94 -25.00
CA PHE A 345 1.89 18.83 -25.86
C PHE A 345 0.65 18.25 -26.52
N PHE A 346 0.65 18.16 -27.85
CA PHE A 346 -0.41 17.56 -28.65
C PHE A 346 0.13 16.40 -29.48
N SER A 347 -0.61 15.30 -29.54
CA SER A 347 -0.32 14.20 -30.47
C SER A 347 -1.58 13.41 -30.82
N HIS A 348 -1.78 13.10 -32.09
CA HIS A 348 -2.76 12.12 -32.54
C HIS A 348 -2.07 10.82 -32.95
N LEU A 349 -2.40 9.72 -32.26
CA LEU A 349 -1.80 8.40 -32.44
C LEU A 349 -2.31 7.65 -33.68
N GLY A 350 -3.34 8.16 -34.35
CA GLY A 350 -4.02 7.46 -35.44
C GLY A 350 -4.89 6.33 -34.93
N ARG A 351 -4.99 5.24 -35.69
CA ARG A 351 -5.65 4.00 -35.23
C ARG A 351 -4.83 3.34 -34.11
N VAL A 352 -5.49 3.00 -33.01
CA VAL A 352 -4.90 2.39 -31.83
C VAL A 352 -5.68 1.13 -31.48
N ALA A 353 -5.00 -0.01 -31.37
CA ALA A 353 -5.62 -1.27 -30.97
C ALA A 353 -5.98 -1.31 -29.47
N THR A 354 -5.14 -0.69 -28.63
CA THR A 354 -5.30 -0.67 -27.17
C THR A 354 -5.52 0.77 -26.68
N VAL A 355 -6.68 1.02 -26.09
CA VAL A 355 -7.08 2.37 -25.64
C VAL A 355 -6.09 2.99 -24.64
N ASP A 356 -5.41 2.17 -23.83
CA ASP A 356 -4.49 2.62 -22.78
C ASP A 356 -3.18 3.26 -23.29
N LEU A 357 -2.83 3.04 -24.57
CA LEU A 357 -1.69 3.74 -25.17
C LEU A 357 -1.91 5.26 -25.23
N ILE A 358 -3.16 5.70 -25.34
CA ILE A 358 -3.53 7.12 -25.41
C ILE A 358 -3.22 7.84 -24.07
N PRO A 359 -3.74 7.39 -22.90
CA PRO A 359 -3.37 7.99 -21.62
C PRO A 359 -1.90 7.79 -21.27
N GLN A 360 -1.30 6.62 -21.55
CA GLN A 360 0.12 6.40 -21.29
C GLN A 360 1.01 7.41 -22.04
N PHE A 361 0.70 7.66 -23.32
CA PHE A 361 1.45 8.65 -24.09
C PHE A 361 1.13 10.10 -23.67
N ALA A 362 -0.07 10.35 -23.13
CA ALA A 362 -0.38 11.65 -22.52
C ALA A 362 0.49 11.91 -21.28
N ASP A 363 0.68 10.92 -20.41
CA ASP A 363 1.56 11.02 -19.24
C ASP A 363 3.03 11.22 -19.66
N PHE A 364 3.49 10.54 -20.72
CA PHE A 364 4.80 10.80 -21.32
C PHE A 364 4.92 12.24 -21.84
N GLY A 365 3.88 12.76 -22.52
CA GLY A 365 3.88 14.11 -23.09
C GLY A 365 4.07 15.23 -22.07
N LEU A 366 3.69 15.01 -20.79
CA LEU A 366 3.96 15.96 -19.71
C LEU A 366 5.44 16.11 -19.36
N GLN A 367 6.29 15.17 -19.78
CA GLN A 367 7.74 15.24 -19.54
C GLN A 367 8.46 16.12 -20.57
N ALA A 368 7.77 16.60 -21.61
CA ALA A 368 8.36 17.48 -22.60
C ALA A 368 8.71 18.86 -21.99
N GLU A 369 9.85 19.41 -22.38
CA GLU A 369 10.35 20.68 -21.86
C GLU A 369 9.33 21.81 -22.07
N GLY A 370 9.07 22.59 -21.01
CA GLY A 370 8.16 23.74 -21.04
C GLY A 370 6.68 23.38 -21.12
N VAL A 371 6.31 22.10 -21.01
CA VAL A 371 4.92 21.64 -21.08
C VAL A 371 4.25 21.64 -19.70
N GLN A 372 3.03 22.16 -19.65
CA GLN A 372 2.14 22.14 -18.49
C GLN A 372 0.88 21.29 -18.73
N TRP A 373 0.59 20.96 -20.00
CA TRP A 373 -0.58 20.22 -20.44
C TRP A 373 -0.21 19.19 -21.51
N SER A 374 -0.79 18.01 -21.46
CA SER A 374 -0.65 17.00 -22.51
C SER A 374 -2.01 16.54 -22.98
N VAL A 375 -2.23 16.60 -24.30
CA VAL A 375 -3.48 16.26 -24.97
C VAL A 375 -3.16 15.27 -26.07
N VAL A 376 -3.44 14.00 -25.81
CA VAL A 376 -3.20 12.91 -26.76
C VAL A 376 -4.52 12.32 -27.18
N SER A 377 -4.67 12.06 -28.47
CA SER A 377 -5.86 11.41 -29.02
C SER A 377 -5.54 10.21 -29.89
N GLY A 378 -6.50 9.33 -30.07
CA GLY A 378 -6.40 8.16 -30.94
C GLY A 378 -7.78 7.65 -31.36
N LEU A 379 -7.83 6.89 -32.45
CA LEU A 379 -9.03 6.26 -32.97
C LEU A 379 -9.09 4.81 -32.51
N VAL A 380 -10.10 4.46 -31.71
CA VAL A 380 -10.39 3.10 -31.24
C VAL A 380 -11.74 2.69 -31.83
N GLY A 381 -11.74 1.70 -32.72
CA GLY A 381 -12.91 1.42 -33.55
C GLY A 381 -13.31 2.63 -34.40
N ASP A 382 -14.53 3.14 -34.17
CA ASP A 382 -15.09 4.32 -34.83
C ASP A 382 -15.17 5.55 -33.89
N GLU A 383 -14.55 5.47 -32.72
CA GLU A 383 -14.55 6.52 -31.70
C GLU A 383 -13.19 7.15 -31.54
N VAL A 384 -13.18 8.47 -31.39
CA VAL A 384 -12.00 9.23 -31.02
C VAL A 384 -11.96 9.33 -29.51
N HIS A 385 -10.85 8.87 -28.95
CA HIS A 385 -10.53 8.96 -27.55
C HIS A 385 -9.50 10.05 -27.36
N VAL A 386 -9.73 10.97 -26.44
CA VAL A 386 -8.81 12.05 -26.07
C VAL A 386 -8.48 11.91 -24.59
N SER A 387 -7.20 11.83 -24.27
CA SER A 387 -6.67 11.88 -22.92
C SER A 387 -6.01 13.23 -22.67
N VAL A 388 -6.41 13.89 -21.59
CA VAL A 388 -5.87 15.17 -21.16
C VAL A 388 -5.18 14.99 -19.80
N ARG A 389 -3.98 15.56 -19.66
CA ARG A 389 -3.17 15.58 -18.44
C ARG A 389 -2.62 16.97 -18.19
N ASN A 390 -2.39 17.34 -16.94
CA ASN A 390 -1.68 18.56 -16.57
C ASN A 390 -0.88 18.42 -15.26
N VAL A 391 -0.03 19.42 -15.00
CA VAL A 391 0.89 19.49 -13.84
C VAL A 391 0.23 19.86 -12.50
N GLY A 392 -1.09 20.00 -12.46
CA GLY A 392 -1.89 20.11 -11.24
C GLY A 392 -2.14 21.51 -10.66
N TYR A 393 -1.28 22.50 -10.94
CA TYR A 393 -1.45 23.89 -10.49
C TYR A 393 -2.02 24.84 -11.56
N VAL A 394 -2.46 24.27 -12.70
CA VAL A 394 -3.11 25.00 -13.80
C VAL A 394 -4.64 24.83 -13.76
N LYS A 395 -5.35 25.27 -14.80
CA LYS A 395 -6.81 25.08 -14.91
C LYS A 395 -7.18 23.59 -14.77
N SER A 396 -8.42 23.32 -14.36
CA SER A 396 -8.96 21.96 -14.25
C SER A 396 -9.00 21.26 -15.60
N ALA A 397 -8.39 20.08 -15.71
CA ALA A 397 -8.42 19.26 -16.92
C ALA A 397 -9.84 18.87 -17.31
N GLY A 398 -10.66 18.45 -16.34
CA GLY A 398 -12.07 18.11 -16.55
C GLY A 398 -12.87 19.27 -17.16
N ASP A 399 -12.73 20.48 -16.63
CA ASP A 399 -13.50 21.64 -17.09
C ASP A 399 -13.08 22.07 -18.51
N VAL A 400 -11.77 22.12 -18.79
CA VAL A 400 -11.26 22.46 -20.12
C VAL A 400 -11.66 21.39 -21.15
N THR A 401 -11.61 20.11 -20.78
CA THR A 401 -11.98 18.99 -21.66
C THR A 401 -13.47 19.04 -21.99
N ARG A 402 -14.33 19.31 -20.99
CA ARG A 402 -15.76 19.50 -21.20
C ARG A 402 -16.06 20.71 -22.09
N ALA A 403 -15.36 21.83 -21.89
CA ALA A 403 -15.51 23.00 -22.73
C ALA A 403 -15.04 22.77 -24.19
N ALA A 404 -14.00 21.96 -24.40
CA ALA A 404 -13.45 21.67 -25.73
C ALA A 404 -14.25 20.63 -26.54
N PHE A 405 -14.77 19.60 -25.87
CA PHE A 405 -15.30 18.39 -26.52
C PHE A 405 -16.70 17.95 -26.05
N GLY A 406 -17.31 18.63 -25.08
CA GLY A 406 -18.60 18.23 -24.51
C GLY A 406 -19.78 18.29 -25.49
N ASP A 407 -19.67 19.04 -26.59
CA ASP A 407 -20.63 19.05 -27.70
C ASP A 407 -20.49 17.82 -28.62
N LEU A 408 -19.33 17.17 -28.62
CA LEU A 408 -19.04 16.05 -29.51
C LEU A 408 -19.41 14.71 -28.90
N GLY A 409 -19.33 14.56 -27.58
CA GLY A 409 -19.66 13.32 -26.89
C GLY A 409 -19.47 13.43 -25.39
N VAL A 410 -19.02 12.33 -24.76
CA VAL A 410 -18.83 12.28 -23.31
C VAL A 410 -17.46 12.89 -22.98
N GLY A 411 -17.45 13.95 -22.17
CA GLY A 411 -16.24 14.62 -21.72
C GLY A 411 -16.29 14.89 -20.21
N GLY A 412 -15.29 14.42 -19.48
CA GLY A 412 -15.24 14.53 -18.03
C GLY A 412 -13.86 14.20 -17.45
N GLY A 413 -13.64 14.56 -16.20
CA GLY A 413 -12.37 14.30 -15.52
C GLY A 413 -12.21 15.05 -14.21
N HIS A 414 -11.04 14.87 -13.62
CA HIS A 414 -10.57 15.54 -12.41
C HIS A 414 -9.72 16.77 -12.75
N ARG A 415 -9.16 17.42 -11.73
CA ARG A 415 -8.33 18.62 -11.90
C ARG A 415 -7.08 18.37 -12.76
N THR A 416 -6.45 17.20 -12.63
CA THR A 416 -5.16 16.88 -13.27
C THR A 416 -5.27 15.97 -14.49
N MET A 417 -6.40 15.28 -14.66
CA MET A 417 -6.61 14.30 -15.72
C MET A 417 -8.05 14.29 -16.18
N ALA A 418 -8.26 14.13 -17.48
CA ALA A 418 -9.59 14.04 -18.07
C ALA A 418 -9.59 13.18 -19.34
N LYS A 419 -10.79 12.78 -19.74
CA LYS A 419 -11.04 11.98 -20.94
C LYS A 419 -12.21 12.58 -21.72
N ALA A 420 -12.12 12.54 -23.04
CA ALA A 420 -13.26 12.70 -23.93
C ALA A 420 -13.36 11.52 -24.89
N ILE A 421 -14.59 11.07 -25.17
CA ILE A 421 -14.91 10.03 -26.13
C ILE A 421 -16.05 10.52 -27.02
N PHE A 422 -15.86 10.45 -28.33
CA PHE A 422 -16.91 10.82 -29.28
C PHE A 422 -16.75 10.09 -30.62
N PRO A 423 -17.85 9.84 -31.35
CA PRO A 423 -17.77 9.24 -32.66
C PRO A 423 -16.94 10.08 -33.64
N ALA A 424 -16.04 9.45 -34.40
CA ALA A 424 -15.13 10.13 -35.33
C ALA A 424 -15.85 11.01 -36.36
N ARG A 425 -17.04 10.57 -36.81
CA ARG A 425 -17.91 11.32 -37.74
C ARG A 425 -18.34 12.71 -37.25
N ARG A 426 -18.21 12.99 -35.95
CA ARG A 426 -18.57 14.29 -35.36
C ARG A 426 -17.45 15.32 -35.45
N LEU A 427 -16.22 14.92 -35.80
CA LEU A 427 -15.18 15.86 -36.19
C LEU A 427 -15.50 16.35 -37.62
N ALA A 428 -15.82 17.64 -37.76
CA ALA A 428 -15.99 18.25 -39.06
C ALA A 428 -14.63 18.30 -39.79
N GLY A 429 -14.55 17.70 -40.98
CA GLY A 429 -13.32 17.60 -41.77
C GLY A 429 -12.88 16.14 -41.96
N SER A 430 -13.38 15.50 -43.01
CA SER A 430 -13.06 14.14 -43.45
C SER A 430 -11.66 14.03 -44.08
N GLY A 431 -10.63 14.54 -43.39
CA GLY A 431 -9.27 14.72 -43.90
C GLY A 431 -8.19 13.91 -43.16
N GLY A 432 -8.35 12.60 -43.01
CA GLY A 432 -7.31 11.73 -42.44
C GLY A 432 -6.83 12.11 -41.03
N GLU A 433 -5.70 11.54 -40.61
CA GLU A 433 -5.18 11.66 -39.24
C GLU A 433 -4.69 13.08 -38.88
N SER A 434 -4.15 13.82 -39.85
CA SER A 434 -3.64 15.19 -39.62
C SER A 434 -4.77 16.17 -39.33
N ALA A 435 -5.87 16.13 -40.10
CA ALA A 435 -7.00 17.02 -39.87
C ALA A 435 -7.66 16.76 -38.51
N CYS A 436 -7.70 15.50 -38.07
CA CYS A 436 -8.18 15.14 -36.73
C CYS A 436 -7.36 15.86 -35.63
N GLN A 437 -6.03 15.82 -35.73
CA GLN A 437 -5.15 16.50 -34.78
C GLN A 437 -5.37 18.02 -34.80
N ASP A 438 -5.50 18.63 -35.97
CA ASP A 438 -5.70 20.08 -36.11
C ASP A 438 -6.99 20.54 -35.43
N VAL A 439 -8.11 19.83 -35.64
CA VAL A 439 -9.40 20.15 -34.99
C VAL A 439 -9.30 20.02 -33.47
N ILE A 440 -8.59 19.01 -32.97
CA ILE A 440 -8.39 18.80 -31.53
C ILE A 440 -7.54 19.92 -30.93
N VAL A 441 -6.45 20.30 -31.60
CA VAL A 441 -5.58 21.41 -31.19
C VAL A 441 -6.36 22.71 -31.11
N GLU A 442 -7.12 23.05 -32.17
CA GLU A 442 -7.89 24.29 -32.23
C GLU A 442 -8.93 24.37 -31.11
N ARG A 443 -9.74 23.31 -30.95
CA ARG A 443 -10.77 23.23 -29.91
C ARG A 443 -10.18 23.36 -28.52
N PHE A 444 -9.07 22.66 -28.25
CA PHE A 444 -8.45 22.68 -26.93
C PHE A 444 -7.83 24.04 -26.61
N LEU A 445 -7.07 24.66 -27.54
CA LEU A 445 -6.48 25.98 -27.33
C LEU A 445 -7.55 27.06 -27.12
N LYS A 446 -8.66 26.99 -27.89
CA LYS A 446 -9.82 27.86 -27.71
C LYS A 446 -10.43 27.72 -26.31
N ALA A 447 -10.63 26.49 -25.84
CA ALA A 447 -11.14 26.22 -24.49
C ALA A 447 -10.16 26.69 -23.38
N LEU A 448 -8.85 26.62 -23.64
CA LEU A 448 -7.82 27.11 -22.74
C LEU A 448 -7.78 28.65 -22.68
N GLY A 449 -8.33 29.33 -23.70
CA GLY A 449 -8.33 30.78 -23.85
C GLY A 449 -7.05 31.32 -24.48
N VAL A 450 -6.34 30.49 -25.25
CA VAL A 450 -5.08 30.84 -25.93
C VAL A 450 -5.32 30.85 -27.44
N GLY A 451 -5.15 32.00 -28.09
CA GLY A 451 -5.47 32.17 -29.52
C GLY A 451 -4.50 31.41 -30.44
N HIS A 452 -5.03 30.79 -31.50
CA HIS A 452 -4.25 30.17 -32.56
C HIS A 452 -3.70 31.25 -33.51
N ARG A 453 -2.38 31.45 -33.55
CA ARG A 453 -1.72 32.05 -34.72
C ARG A 453 -1.05 30.91 -35.50
N PRO A 454 -1.38 30.70 -36.79
CA PRO A 454 -0.62 29.76 -37.60
C PRO A 454 0.84 30.23 -37.66
N ALA A 455 1.77 29.28 -37.58
CA ALA A 455 3.19 29.56 -37.69
C ALA A 455 3.51 29.98 -39.13
N ASP A 456 3.93 31.23 -39.31
CA ASP A 456 4.59 31.67 -40.53
C ASP A 456 5.93 30.91 -40.68
N GLY A 457 6.08 30.19 -41.80
CA GLY A 457 7.37 29.84 -42.39
C GLY A 457 8.08 28.58 -41.86
N ALA A 458 7.87 27.46 -42.54
CA ALA A 458 8.92 26.46 -42.70
C ALA A 458 9.64 26.74 -44.04
N PRO A 459 10.98 26.77 -44.10
CA PRO A 459 11.68 26.81 -45.38
C PRO A 459 11.58 25.45 -46.08
N ALA A 460 11.59 25.50 -47.41
CA ALA A 460 11.39 24.40 -48.35
C ALA A 460 12.36 23.22 -48.18
#